data_AF-A0A1C7M0K3-F1
#
_entry.id   AF-A0A1C7M0K3-F1
#
_cell.length_a   1.000
_cell.length_b   1.000
_cell.length_c   1.000
_cell.angle_alpha   90.00
_cell.angle_beta   90.00
_cell.angle_gamma   90.00
#
_symmetry.space_group_name_H-M   'P 1'
#
loop_
_entity.id
_entity.type
_entity.pdbx_description
1 polymer ?
#
loop_
_entity_poly.entity_id
_entity_poly.type
_entity_poly.pdbx_seq_one_letter_code
_entity_poly.pdbx_strand_id
1 'polypeptide(L)'
;MFVSFRQKEESFEERRVQDYLHAYRTTGRPPAPCPQVPIDPQARAALRLPPLFEPHVEAITNLSGRGSPTASGSPEPPLDVQSIVAQPEYKQFSFEEMRWLAYRSGHKYATIPLPRPPTSTPSMNGGGDIFQSICAFPQYDKHSFEELRVAYLRSGRELTSAEIIAQNAVLKLTVP
;
A
#
# COMPACT_ATOMS: atom_id res chain seq x y z
N MET A 1 -10.71 7.64 -42.67
CA MET A 1 -9.86 6.67 -41.93
C MET A 1 -9.44 7.34 -40.62
N PHE A 2 -10.07 7.02 -39.50
CA PHE A 2 -9.65 7.51 -38.18
C PHE A 2 -8.74 6.45 -37.57
N VAL A 3 -7.45 6.76 -37.47
CA VAL A 3 -6.48 5.91 -36.77
C VAL A 3 -6.71 6.14 -35.27
N SER A 4 -7.31 5.16 -34.60
CA SER A 4 -7.40 5.14 -33.14
C SER A 4 -5.99 4.97 -32.59
N PHE A 5 -5.41 6.05 -32.05
CA PHE A 5 -4.21 5.97 -31.22
C PHE A 5 -4.60 5.17 -29.98
N ARG A 6 -4.24 3.88 -29.94
CA ARG A 6 -4.16 3.16 -28.68
C ARG A 6 -3.15 3.91 -27.83
N GLN A 7 -3.62 4.69 -26.85
CA GLN A 7 -2.75 5.12 -25.76
C GLN A 7 -2.23 3.83 -25.13
N LYS A 8 -0.94 3.58 -25.29
CA LYS A 8 -0.28 2.48 -24.59
C LYS A 8 -0.55 2.72 -23.11
N GLU A 9 -1.23 1.79 -22.45
CA GLU A 9 -1.52 1.87 -21.02
C GLU A 9 -0.20 1.67 -20.27
N GLU A 10 0.59 2.73 -20.18
CA GLU A 10 1.83 2.75 -19.43
C GLU A 10 1.51 3.01 -17.96
N SER A 11 2.12 2.22 -17.07
CA SER A 11 2.03 2.49 -15.65
C SER A 11 2.71 3.84 -15.32
N PHE A 12 2.28 4.47 -14.23
CA PHE A 12 2.92 5.69 -13.74
C PHE A 12 4.44 5.52 -13.56
N GLU A 13 4.86 4.36 -13.05
CA GLU A 13 6.28 4.05 -12.87
C GLU A 13 7.03 3.86 -14.20
N GLU A 14 6.41 3.25 -15.22
CA GLU A 14 7.03 3.11 -16.55
C GLU A 14 7.27 4.47 -17.19
N ARG A 15 6.29 5.38 -17.11
CA ARG A 15 6.40 6.74 -17.61
C ARG A 15 7.47 7.53 -16.86
N ARG A 16 7.54 7.36 -15.53
CA ARG A 16 8.59 7.95 -14.69
C ARG A 16 9.98 7.46 -15.12
N VAL A 17 10.17 6.15 -15.32
CA VAL A 17 11.47 5.60 -15.76
C VAL A 17 11.90 6.19 -17.10
N GLN A 18 10.97 6.33 -18.05
CA GLN A 18 11.25 6.97 -19.33
C GLN A 18 11.70 8.43 -19.17
N ASP A 19 11.04 9.20 -18.30
CA ASP A 19 11.41 10.59 -18.00
C ASP A 19 12.83 10.68 -17.40
N TYR A 20 13.19 9.74 -16.50
CA TYR A 20 14.54 9.66 -15.95
C TYR A 20 15.59 9.36 -17.03
N LEU A 21 15.34 8.37 -17.89
CA LEU A 21 16.26 8.02 -18.98
C LEU A 21 16.43 9.19 -19.95
N HIS A 22 15.35 9.89 -20.27
CA HIS A 22 15.38 11.08 -21.12
C HIS A 22 16.21 12.22 -20.49
N ALA A 23 16.03 12.50 -19.20
CA ALA A 23 16.81 13.51 -18.48
C ALA A 23 18.31 13.19 -18.41
N TYR A 24 18.68 11.92 -18.16
CA TYR A 24 20.08 11.51 -18.17
C TYR A 24 20.73 11.64 -19.55
N ARG A 25 19.98 11.33 -20.62
CA ARG A 25 20.48 11.48 -22.00
C ARG A 25 20.70 12.94 -22.39
N THR A 26 19.87 13.84 -21.90
CA THR A 26 19.85 15.25 -22.33
C THR A 26 20.70 16.16 -21.44
N THR A 27 20.68 15.94 -20.13
CA THR A 27 21.33 16.83 -19.14
C THR A 27 22.48 16.16 -18.39
N GLY A 28 22.65 14.83 -18.52
CA GLY A 28 23.63 14.05 -17.76
C GLY A 28 23.30 13.93 -16.26
N ARG A 29 22.11 14.38 -15.84
CA ARG A 29 21.67 14.44 -14.44
C ARG A 29 20.22 13.93 -14.34
N PRO A 30 19.78 13.46 -13.15
CA PRO A 30 18.38 13.13 -12.94
C PRO A 30 17.48 14.36 -13.14
N PRO A 31 16.19 14.18 -13.46
CA PRO A 31 15.22 15.27 -13.51
C PRO A 31 15.27 16.06 -12.19
N ALA A 32 15.33 17.39 -12.29
CA ALA A 32 15.35 18.23 -11.11
C ALA A 32 14.07 18.02 -10.28
N PRO A 33 14.16 18.00 -8.93
CA PRO A 33 12.96 17.96 -8.10
C PRO A 33 12.06 19.16 -8.41
N CYS A 34 10.75 18.96 -8.29
CA CYS A 34 9.79 20.03 -8.52
C CYS A 34 10.13 21.24 -7.63
N PRO A 35 10.27 22.45 -8.19
CA PRO A 35 10.64 23.63 -7.42
C PRO A 35 9.59 23.93 -6.34
N GLN A 36 10.08 24.21 -5.12
CA GLN A 36 9.24 24.49 -3.95
C GLN A 36 8.65 25.91 -3.95
N VAL A 37 9.15 26.79 -4.83
CA VAL A 37 8.70 28.17 -4.98
C VAL A 37 8.19 28.36 -6.41
N PRO A 38 7.04 29.01 -6.64
CA PRO A 38 6.14 29.63 -5.66
C PRO A 38 5.36 28.61 -4.83
N ILE A 39 5.00 29.00 -3.61
CA ILE A 39 4.16 28.21 -2.70
C ILE A 39 2.67 28.36 -3.08
N ASP A 40 2.29 29.55 -3.55
CA ASP A 40 0.91 29.89 -3.89
C ASP A 40 0.35 29.03 -5.06
N PRO A 41 -0.79 28.33 -4.89
CA PRO A 41 -1.37 27.47 -5.91
C PRO A 41 -1.67 28.17 -7.24
N GLN A 42 -2.11 29.44 -7.21
CA GLN A 42 -2.42 30.20 -8.43
C GLN A 42 -1.15 30.51 -9.22
N ALA A 43 -0.10 30.98 -8.54
CA ALA A 43 1.20 31.20 -9.17
C ALA A 43 1.83 29.92 -9.74
N ARG A 44 1.63 28.77 -9.08
CA ARG A 44 2.09 27.45 -9.59
C ARG A 44 1.33 27.01 -10.83
N ALA A 45 0.00 27.18 -10.84
CA ALA A 45 -0.83 26.87 -12.00
C ALA A 45 -0.44 27.72 -13.22
N ALA A 46 -0.12 29.00 -13.02
CA ALA A 46 0.39 29.88 -14.08
C ALA A 46 1.70 29.38 -14.70
N LEU A 47 2.56 28.73 -13.91
CA LEU A 47 3.82 28.13 -14.34
C LEU A 47 3.69 26.66 -14.79
N ARG A 48 2.47 26.11 -14.82
CA ARG A 48 2.20 24.68 -15.08
C ARG A 48 2.96 23.74 -14.13
N LEU A 49 3.24 24.19 -12.92
CA LEU A 49 3.85 23.38 -11.88
C LEU A 49 2.76 22.55 -11.17
N PRO A 50 3.04 21.29 -10.81
CA PRO A 50 2.10 20.49 -10.03
C PRO A 50 1.89 21.12 -8.63
N PRO A 51 0.73 20.90 -7.99
CA PRO A 51 0.49 21.38 -6.63
C PRO A 51 1.57 20.83 -5.67
N LEU A 52 1.91 21.61 -4.66
CA LEU A 52 2.79 21.14 -3.60
C LEU A 52 2.08 20.06 -2.80
N PHE A 53 2.85 19.10 -2.30
CA PHE A 53 2.34 18.11 -1.38
C PHE A 53 2.00 18.82 -0.06
N GLU A 54 0.72 18.88 0.25
CA GLU A 54 0.25 19.35 1.55
C GLU A 54 0.08 18.13 2.46
N PRO A 55 0.65 18.13 3.67
CA PRO A 55 0.37 17.10 4.66
C PRO A 55 -1.13 16.99 4.83
N HIS A 56 -1.69 15.80 4.56
CA HIS A 56 -3.11 15.57 4.75
C HIS A 56 -3.39 15.56 6.26
N VAL A 57 -3.92 16.68 6.78
CA VAL A 57 -4.47 16.73 8.12
C VAL A 57 -5.90 16.24 7.99
N GLU A 58 -6.11 14.94 8.21
CA GLU A 58 -7.46 14.45 8.46
C GLU A 58 -7.94 15.12 9.74
N ALA A 59 -8.78 16.16 9.60
CA ALA A 59 -9.69 16.50 10.68
C ALA A 59 -10.45 15.20 10.98
N ILE A 60 -10.41 14.76 12.22
CA ILE A 60 -11.20 13.63 12.73
C ILE A 60 -12.67 14.08 12.71
N THR A 61 -13.23 14.28 11.52
CA THR A 61 -14.65 14.36 11.30
C THR A 61 -15.12 12.92 11.28
N ASN A 62 -15.56 12.49 12.47
CA ASN A 62 -16.32 11.28 12.73
C ASN A 62 -17.22 10.95 11.53
N LEU A 63 -16.76 10.04 10.66
CA LEU A 63 -17.61 9.38 9.68
C LEU A 63 -18.54 8.46 10.47
N SER A 64 -19.69 9.01 10.83
CA SER A 64 -20.86 8.24 11.23
C SER A 64 -21.25 7.33 10.08
N GLY A 65 -20.77 6.10 10.17
CA GLY A 65 -21.10 4.97 9.32
C GLY A 65 -21.27 3.71 10.15
N ARG A 66 -22.16 3.76 11.14
CA ARG A 66 -22.86 2.62 11.77
C ARG A 66 -22.07 1.84 12.83
N GLY A 67 -22.04 2.41 14.03
CA GLY A 67 -21.86 1.72 15.31
C GLY A 67 -22.27 2.66 16.44
N SER A 68 -23.32 2.32 17.18
CA SER A 68 -23.94 3.16 18.23
C SER A 68 -22.94 3.60 19.31
N PRO A 69 -23.09 4.81 19.90
CA PRO A 69 -22.31 5.21 21.05
C PRO A 69 -22.94 4.58 22.30
N THR A 70 -22.33 3.52 22.81
CA THR A 70 -22.54 3.17 24.22
C THR A 70 -21.50 3.94 25.00
N ALA A 71 -21.93 5.04 25.62
CA ALA A 71 -21.14 5.80 26.56
C ALA A 71 -20.77 4.90 27.75
N SER A 72 -19.56 4.38 27.74
CA SER A 72 -18.88 3.90 28.95
C SER A 72 -17.40 4.16 28.77
N GLY A 73 -16.84 5.04 29.59
CA GLY A 73 -15.42 5.37 29.60
C GLY A 73 -14.56 4.16 29.98
N SER A 74 -14.23 3.33 29.00
CA SER A 74 -13.11 2.41 29.06
C SER A 74 -12.01 2.96 28.15
N PRO A 75 -10.73 2.97 28.59
CA PRO A 75 -9.63 3.28 27.70
C PRO A 75 -9.68 2.27 26.54
N GLU A 76 -9.91 2.75 25.32
CA GLU A 76 -9.80 1.95 24.11
C GLU A 76 -8.45 1.23 24.12
N PRO A 77 -8.40 -0.09 23.86
CA PRO A 77 -7.13 -0.79 23.80
C PRO A 77 -6.26 -0.08 22.74
N PRO A 78 -4.97 0.15 23.02
CA PRO A 78 -4.06 0.74 22.04
C PRO A 78 -4.20 -0.03 20.74
N LEU A 79 -4.44 0.66 19.63
CA LEU A 79 -4.33 0.04 18.31
C LEU A 79 -2.96 -0.62 18.25
N ASP A 80 -2.94 -1.94 18.16
CA ASP A 80 -1.70 -2.70 18.10
C ASP A 80 -1.11 -2.54 16.70
N VAL A 81 -0.45 -1.40 16.48
CA VAL A 81 0.18 -1.08 15.21
C VAL A 81 1.46 -1.93 15.13
N GLN A 82 1.45 -2.93 14.25
CA GLN A 82 2.59 -3.80 13.97
C GLN A 82 3.68 -3.07 13.17
N SER A 83 4.23 -2.00 13.74
CA SER A 83 5.23 -1.14 13.13
C SER A 83 6.28 -0.73 14.16
N ILE A 84 7.54 -1.09 13.92
CA ILE A 84 8.64 -0.73 14.82
C ILE A 84 8.84 0.79 14.91
N VAL A 85 8.59 1.52 13.82
CA VAL A 85 8.71 2.99 13.81
C VAL A 85 7.52 3.67 14.50
N ALA A 86 6.45 2.94 14.82
CA ALA A 86 5.38 3.46 15.68
C ALA A 86 5.79 3.46 17.17
N GLN A 87 6.86 2.75 17.55
CA GLN A 87 7.38 2.79 18.90
C GLN A 87 8.07 4.14 19.17
N PRO A 88 7.86 4.74 20.36
CA PRO A 88 8.37 6.08 20.66
C PRO A 88 9.90 6.20 20.61
N GLU A 89 10.63 5.09 20.83
CA GLU A 89 12.09 5.01 20.74
C GLU A 89 12.60 5.12 19.30
N TYR A 90 11.80 4.67 18.33
CA TYR A 90 12.18 4.58 16.92
C TYR A 90 11.42 5.53 16.00
N LYS A 91 10.51 6.35 16.55
CA LYS A 91 9.69 7.32 15.80
C LYS A 91 10.46 8.33 14.94
N GLN A 92 11.75 8.51 15.22
CA GLN A 92 12.64 9.44 14.51
C GLN A 92 13.35 8.80 13.31
N PHE A 93 13.20 7.48 13.10
CA PHE A 93 13.84 6.74 12.03
C PHE A 93 12.82 6.27 10.99
N SER A 94 13.23 6.22 9.74
CA SER A 94 12.53 5.45 8.71
C SER A 94 12.89 3.96 8.79
N PHE A 95 12.08 3.11 8.14
CA PHE A 95 12.37 1.68 8.03
C PHE A 95 13.73 1.41 7.37
N GLU A 96 14.07 2.17 6.34
CA GLU A 96 15.33 2.05 5.60
C GLU A 96 16.53 2.47 6.45
N GLU A 97 16.41 3.54 7.24
CA GLU A 97 17.46 3.99 8.15
C GLU A 97 17.75 2.94 9.23
N MET A 98 16.70 2.39 9.84
CA MET A 98 16.83 1.30 10.81
C MET A 98 17.47 0.06 10.18
N ARG A 99 17.02 -0.34 8.98
CA ARG A 99 17.60 -1.48 8.26
C ARG A 99 19.09 -1.24 7.95
N TRP A 100 19.45 -0.04 7.52
CA TRP A 100 20.84 0.31 7.23
C TRP A 100 21.72 0.26 8.49
N LEU A 101 21.26 0.80 9.60
CA LEU A 101 21.96 0.76 10.89
C LEU A 101 22.16 -0.69 11.37
N ALA A 102 21.15 -1.55 11.20
CA ALA A 102 21.23 -2.98 11.51
C ALA A 102 22.25 -3.70 10.61
N TYR A 103 22.26 -3.41 9.30
CA TYR A 103 23.21 -4.02 8.37
C TYR A 103 24.65 -3.59 8.63
N ARG A 104 24.85 -2.31 8.97
CA ARG A 104 26.15 -1.77 9.35
C ARG A 104 26.68 -2.43 10.63
N SER A 105 25.81 -2.76 11.58
CA SER A 105 26.17 -3.47 12.81
C SER A 105 26.21 -5.01 12.66
N GLY A 106 26.02 -5.54 11.44
CA GLY A 106 26.05 -6.97 11.15
C GLY A 106 24.75 -7.74 11.45
N HIS A 107 23.70 -7.07 11.92
CA HIS A 107 22.39 -7.64 12.21
C HIS A 107 21.54 -7.72 10.94
N LYS A 108 21.94 -8.59 10.00
CA LYS A 108 21.24 -8.79 8.72
C LYS A 108 20.05 -9.73 8.82
N TYR A 109 20.10 -10.64 9.78
CA TYR A 109 19.10 -11.68 9.99
C TYR A 109 18.55 -11.53 11.40
N ALA A 110 17.24 -11.70 11.56
CA ALA A 110 16.67 -11.87 12.88
C ALA A 110 17.34 -13.09 13.52
N THR A 111 17.84 -12.94 14.75
CA THR A 111 18.25 -14.10 15.54
C THR A 111 16.99 -14.90 15.82
N ILE A 112 16.74 -15.93 15.02
CA ILE A 112 15.64 -16.85 15.26
C ILE A 112 15.94 -17.52 16.61
N PRO A 113 15.12 -17.31 17.66
CA PRO A 113 15.30 -18.06 18.89
C PRO A 113 15.17 -19.54 18.53
N LEU A 114 16.12 -20.37 19.00
CA LEU A 114 15.99 -21.83 18.99
C LEU A 114 14.57 -22.23 19.43
N PRO A 115 13.97 -23.31 18.89
CA PRO A 115 12.62 -23.71 19.23
C PRO A 115 12.48 -23.81 20.74
N ARG A 116 11.73 -22.87 21.33
CA ARG A 116 11.43 -22.90 22.75
C ARG A 116 10.55 -24.14 22.96
N PRO A 117 10.78 -24.99 23.98
CA PRO A 117 9.82 -26.04 24.32
C PRO A 117 8.43 -25.42 24.48
N PRO A 118 7.34 -26.14 24.13
CA PRO A 118 5.99 -25.58 24.02
C PRO A 118 5.57 -25.00 25.37
N THR A 119 5.83 -23.71 25.53
CA THR A 119 5.41 -22.93 26.68
C THR A 119 4.00 -22.51 26.30
N SER A 120 3.01 -23.09 27.01
CA SER A 120 1.60 -22.70 27.05
C SER A 120 1.21 -21.73 25.94
N THR A 121 0.59 -22.27 24.89
CA THR A 121 -0.09 -21.49 23.85
C THR A 121 -0.77 -20.27 24.48
N PRO A 122 -0.48 -19.03 24.03
CA PRO A 122 -1.31 -17.91 24.42
C PRO A 122 -2.74 -18.29 24.02
N SER A 123 -3.60 -18.41 25.03
CA SER A 123 -5.03 -18.56 24.83
C SER A 123 -5.48 -17.34 24.02
N MET A 124 -5.71 -17.53 22.73
CA MET A 124 -6.33 -16.54 21.86
C MET A 124 -7.82 -16.45 22.19
N ASN A 125 -8.10 -16.03 23.42
CA ASN A 125 -9.41 -15.62 23.86
C ASN A 125 -9.45 -14.09 23.82
N GLY A 126 -10.02 -13.55 22.74
CA GLY A 126 -10.61 -12.20 22.76
C GLY A 126 -9.97 -11.20 21.80
N GLY A 127 -10.21 -11.38 20.50
CA GLY A 127 -9.91 -10.38 19.47
C GLY A 127 -9.37 -11.07 18.24
N GLY A 128 -10.25 -11.55 17.35
CA GLY A 128 -9.81 -12.20 16.11
C GLY A 128 -8.92 -11.25 15.32
N ASP A 129 -7.76 -11.73 14.88
CA ASP A 129 -6.84 -10.97 14.04
C ASP A 129 -7.61 -10.44 12.82
N ILE A 130 -7.73 -9.11 12.72
CA ILE A 130 -8.33 -8.46 11.55
C ILE A 130 -7.25 -8.37 10.49
N PHE A 131 -7.20 -9.38 9.62
CA PHE A 131 -6.33 -9.36 8.46
C PHE A 131 -6.84 -8.32 7.46
N GLN A 132 -6.00 -7.35 7.10
CA GLN A 132 -6.31 -6.32 6.08
C GLN A 132 -6.16 -6.84 4.64
N SER A 133 -5.69 -8.07 4.47
CA SER A 133 -5.52 -8.71 3.15
C SER A 133 -6.84 -9.30 2.67
N ILE A 134 -7.29 -8.92 1.47
CA ILE A 134 -8.48 -9.53 0.85
C ILE A 134 -8.32 -11.05 0.65
N CYS A 135 -7.11 -11.52 0.35
CA CYS A 135 -6.81 -12.95 0.22
C CYS A 135 -6.85 -13.71 1.56
N ALA A 136 -6.87 -13.02 2.69
CA ALA A 136 -7.06 -13.65 3.99
C ALA A 136 -8.54 -13.96 4.29
N PHE A 137 -9.48 -13.42 3.51
CA PHE A 137 -10.89 -13.79 3.64
C PHE A 137 -11.15 -15.12 2.94
N PRO A 138 -11.89 -16.05 3.58
CA PRO A 138 -12.18 -17.38 3.01
C PRO A 138 -12.83 -17.36 1.62
N GLN A 139 -13.56 -16.30 1.29
CA GLN A 139 -14.24 -16.15 0.00
C GLN A 139 -13.31 -15.81 -1.18
N TYR A 140 -12.05 -15.45 -0.89
CA TYR A 140 -11.03 -15.10 -1.89
C TYR A 140 -9.75 -15.94 -1.75
N ASP A 141 -9.76 -16.96 -0.88
CA ASP A 141 -8.56 -17.71 -0.47
C ASP A 141 -7.95 -18.60 -1.57
N LYS A 142 -8.63 -18.76 -2.70
CA LYS A 142 -8.16 -19.57 -3.84
C LYS A 142 -7.43 -18.77 -4.90
N HIS A 143 -7.34 -17.44 -4.76
CA HIS A 143 -6.74 -16.58 -5.77
C HIS A 143 -5.73 -15.58 -5.20
N SER A 144 -4.70 -15.29 -5.98
CA SER A 144 -3.76 -14.22 -5.67
C SER A 144 -4.37 -12.83 -5.93
N PHE A 145 -3.72 -11.78 -5.43
CA PHE A 145 -4.13 -10.40 -5.69
C PHE A 145 -4.20 -10.08 -7.18
N GLU A 146 -3.25 -10.59 -7.97
CA GLU A 146 -3.18 -10.39 -9.40
C GLU A 146 -4.35 -11.07 -10.12
N GLU A 147 -4.73 -12.28 -9.71
CA GLU A 147 -5.88 -12.99 -10.27
C GLU A 147 -7.20 -12.28 -9.96
N LEU A 148 -7.38 -11.83 -8.71
CA LEU A 148 -8.55 -11.04 -8.30
C LEU A 148 -8.62 -9.71 -9.07
N ARG A 149 -7.49 -9.03 -9.26
CA ARG A 149 -7.40 -7.79 -10.04
C ARG A 149 -7.79 -8.02 -11.51
N VAL A 150 -7.28 -9.08 -12.14
CA VAL A 150 -7.62 -9.38 -13.54
C VAL A 150 -9.09 -9.79 -13.66
N ALA A 151 -9.63 -10.55 -12.70
CA ALA A 151 -11.05 -10.88 -12.64
C ALA A 151 -11.93 -9.62 -12.56
N TYR A 152 -11.53 -8.63 -11.73
CA TYR A 152 -12.21 -7.34 -11.63
C TYR A 152 -12.19 -6.58 -12.96
N LEU A 153 -11.02 -6.47 -13.60
CA LEU A 153 -10.87 -5.76 -14.88
C LEU A 153 -11.71 -6.40 -16.00
N ARG A 154 -11.91 -7.72 -15.98
CA ARG A 154 -12.67 -8.45 -17.00
C ARG A 154 -14.18 -8.46 -16.75
N SER A 155 -14.60 -8.53 -15.49
CA SER A 155 -16.01 -8.63 -15.11
C SER A 155 -16.66 -7.29 -14.74
N GLY A 156 -15.84 -6.25 -14.49
CA GLY A 156 -16.29 -4.93 -14.05
C GLY A 156 -16.80 -4.89 -12.60
N ARG A 157 -16.63 -5.98 -11.84
CA ARG A 157 -17.03 -6.08 -10.43
C ARG A 157 -16.12 -7.01 -9.65
N GLU A 158 -16.20 -6.94 -8.32
CA GLU A 158 -15.54 -7.92 -7.46
C GLU A 158 -16.23 -9.28 -7.59
N LEU A 159 -15.43 -10.33 -7.77
CA LEU A 159 -15.87 -11.71 -7.85
C LEU A 159 -15.24 -12.52 -6.72
N THR A 160 -16.03 -13.39 -6.10
CA THR A 160 -15.54 -14.40 -5.15
C THR A 160 -14.77 -15.51 -5.86
N SER A 161 -13.94 -16.25 -5.14
CA SER A 161 -13.22 -17.41 -5.70
C SER A 161 -14.13 -18.42 -6.37
N ALA A 162 -15.31 -18.68 -5.82
CA ALA A 162 -16.28 -19.59 -6.42
C ALA A 162 -16.79 -19.07 -7.78
N GLU A 163 -17.08 -17.77 -7.88
CA GLU A 163 -17.53 -17.15 -9.14
C GLU A 163 -16.40 -17.13 -10.19
N ILE A 164 -15.18 -16.86 -9.76
CA ILE A 164 -14.00 -16.84 -10.65
C ILE A 164 -13.77 -18.23 -11.25
N ILE A 165 -13.82 -19.28 -10.42
CA ILE A 165 -13.68 -20.67 -10.88
C ILE A 165 -14.81 -21.02 -11.87
N ALA A 166 -16.05 -20.66 -11.56
CA ALA A 166 -17.20 -20.92 -12.44
C ALA A 166 -17.10 -20.19 -13.79
N GLN A 167 -16.50 -19.00 -13.81
CA GLN A 167 -16.35 -18.16 -15.00
C GLN A 167 -14.98 -18.28 -15.66
N ASN A 168 -14.12 -19.21 -15.23
CA ASN A 168 -12.72 -19.26 -15.66
C ASN A 168 -12.57 -19.45 -17.18
N ALA A 169 -13.53 -20.12 -17.83
CA ALA A 169 -13.56 -20.23 -19.30
C ALA A 169 -13.68 -18.88 -20.02
N VAL A 170 -14.40 -17.92 -19.42
CA VAL A 170 -14.59 -16.56 -19.94
C VAL A 170 -13.47 -15.65 -19.47
N LEU A 171 -13.13 -15.76 -18.18
CA LEU A 171 -12.13 -14.93 -17.52
C LEU A 171 -10.71 -15.32 -17.87
N LYS A 172 -10.44 -16.48 -18.47
CA LYS A 172 -9.11 -16.98 -18.93
C LYS A 172 -7.98 -16.60 -17.97
N LEU A 173 -8.13 -16.97 -16.69
CA LEU A 173 -7.17 -16.63 -15.62
C LEU A 173 -6.13 -17.74 -15.44
N THR A 174 -6.51 -19.00 -15.67
CA THR A 174 -5.55 -20.11 -15.69
C THR A 174 -4.83 -20.21 -17.02
N VAL A 175 -3.50 -20.25 -16.96
CA VAL A 175 -2.66 -20.74 -18.07
C VAL A 175 -2.86 -22.26 -18.15
N PRO A 176 -3.11 -22.83 -19.36
CA PRO A 176 -3.26 -24.28 -19.53
C PRO A 176 -1.99 -25.06 -19.21
#